data_AF-A0A413ZY68-F1
#
_entry.id   AF-A0A413ZY68-F1
#
_cell.length_a   1.000
_cell.length_b   1.000
_cell.length_c   1.000
_cell.angle_alpha   90.00
_cell.angle_beta   90.00
_cell.angle_gamma   90.00
#
_symmetry.space_group_name_H-M   'P 1'
#
loop_
_entity.id
_entity.type
_entity.pdbx_description
1 polymer ?
#
loop_
_entity_poly.entity_id
_entity_poly.type
_entity_poly.pdbx_seq_one_letter_code
_entity_poly.pdbx_strand_id
1 'polypeptide(L)'
;MKKRITLIVFSVLIIVALYVLYCFNYIPHKKYTNADFNIEAYKSNIDKDNDGIDDQTDILNNANNYVKTNPKYKSKYYNTGYPDDEYGVCTDVVAFALKDAGYDLMVLVNEDIKNNKALYDIDAVDKNIDFRRVKNLKVYFDNNAISLTTDINEIEEWQGGDIVVFKKHIGIISDKRNRKGICFVIHHANPYQIYYEEDILEHRDDIIGHYR
;
A
#
# COMPACT_ATOMS: atom_id res chain seq x y z
N MET A 1 -4.88 -24.06 46.12
CA MET A 1 -4.78 -24.65 44.76
C MET A 1 -5.70 -23.98 43.75
N LYS A 2 -7.04 -23.94 43.97
CA LYS A 2 -8.01 -23.32 43.04
C LYS A 2 -7.69 -21.86 42.64
N LYS A 3 -7.38 -20.98 43.60
CA LYS A 3 -6.98 -19.57 43.31
C LYS A 3 -5.75 -19.45 42.41
N ARG A 4 -4.75 -20.34 42.55
CA ARG A 4 -3.55 -20.35 41.70
C ARG A 4 -3.90 -20.81 40.27
N ILE A 5 -4.76 -21.82 40.12
CA ILE A 5 -5.23 -22.28 38.82
C ILE A 5 -6.05 -21.19 38.12
N THR A 6 -6.95 -20.50 38.83
CA THR A 6 -7.72 -19.37 38.28
C THR A 6 -6.82 -18.23 37.80
N LEU A 7 -5.79 -17.88 38.57
CA LEU A 7 -4.79 -16.87 38.17
C LEU A 7 -4.05 -17.28 36.89
N ILE A 8 -3.61 -18.54 36.80
CA ILE A 8 -2.91 -19.04 35.60
C ILE A 8 -3.83 -18.98 34.37
N VAL A 9 -5.08 -19.45 34.49
CA VAL A 9 -6.05 -19.39 33.37
C VAL A 9 -6.29 -17.95 32.94
N PHE A 10 -6.45 -17.03 33.88
CA PHE A 10 -6.64 -15.61 33.58
C PHE A 10 -5.42 -15.00 32.88
N SER A 11 -4.20 -15.30 33.34
CA SER A 11 -2.97 -14.86 32.68
C SER A 11 -2.85 -15.40 31.26
N VAL A 12 -3.18 -16.67 31.02
CA VAL A 12 -3.18 -17.27 29.68
C VAL A 12 -4.20 -16.56 28.78
N LEU A 13 -5.41 -16.28 29.27
CA LEU A 13 -6.43 -15.55 28.50
C LEU A 13 -5.95 -14.14 28.14
N ILE A 14 -5.27 -13.43 29.04
CA ILE A 14 -4.68 -12.12 28.75
C ILE A 14 -3.62 -12.23 27.66
N ILE A 15 -2.70 -13.20 27.75
CA ILE A 15 -1.64 -13.39 26.76
C ILE A 15 -2.24 -13.69 25.39
N VAL A 16 -3.26 -14.56 25.32
CA VAL A 16 -3.97 -14.87 24.08
C VAL A 16 -4.66 -13.62 23.54
N ALA A 17 -5.34 -12.84 24.38
CA ALA A 17 -5.99 -11.59 23.96
C ALA A 17 -4.98 -10.57 23.40
N LEU A 18 -3.84 -10.38 24.08
CA LEU A 18 -2.77 -9.50 23.60
C LEU A 18 -2.16 -10.01 22.29
N TYR A 19 -1.97 -11.32 22.15
CA TYR A 19 -1.48 -11.92 20.90
C TYR A 19 -2.47 -11.72 19.75
N VAL A 20 -3.77 -11.87 20.01
CA VAL A 20 -4.82 -11.58 19.02
C VAL A 20 -4.78 -10.10 18.62
N LEU A 21 -4.72 -9.18 19.58
CA LEU A 21 -4.62 -7.74 19.29
C LEU A 21 -3.36 -7.38 18.49
N TYR A 22 -2.24 -8.07 18.74
CA TYR A 22 -1.03 -7.96 17.94
C TYR A 22 -1.26 -8.45 16.51
N CYS A 23 -1.76 -9.67 16.30
CA CYS A 23 -2.04 -10.21 14.96
C CYS A 23 -3.03 -9.38 14.13
N PHE A 24 -3.93 -8.63 14.79
CA PHE A 24 -4.87 -7.73 14.12
C PHE A 24 -4.38 -6.27 14.03
N ASN A 25 -3.08 -6.02 14.22
CA ASN A 25 -2.44 -4.70 14.13
C ASN A 25 -3.01 -3.62 15.11
N TYR A 26 -3.77 -4.01 16.15
CA TYR A 26 -4.19 -3.11 17.22
C TYR A 26 -3.02 -2.72 18.14
N ILE A 27 -2.06 -3.63 18.32
CA ILE A 27 -0.80 -3.35 19.02
C ILE A 27 0.27 -3.09 17.96
N PRO A 28 0.93 -1.92 17.97
CA PRO A 28 1.97 -1.61 17.00
C PRO A 28 3.08 -2.66 16.98
N HIS A 29 3.45 -3.10 15.78
CA HIS A 29 4.58 -3.98 15.57
C HIS A 29 5.90 -3.19 15.67
N LYS A 30 6.94 -3.84 16.19
CA LYS A 30 8.29 -3.27 16.14
C LYS A 30 8.72 -3.14 14.68
N LYS A 31 9.17 -1.94 14.32
CA LYS A 31 9.64 -1.60 12.97
C LYS A 31 11.17 -1.66 12.91
N TYR A 32 11.66 -2.26 11.84
CA TYR A 32 13.05 -2.34 11.42
C TYR A 32 13.21 -1.59 10.10
N THR A 33 14.43 -1.46 9.62
CA THR A 33 14.80 -0.75 8.40
C THR A 33 15.68 -1.64 7.52
N ASN A 34 15.92 -1.20 6.29
CA ASN A 34 16.86 -1.86 5.37
C ASN A 34 18.24 -2.15 6.02
N ALA A 35 18.75 -1.22 6.83
CA ALA A 35 20.04 -1.35 7.50
C ALA A 35 20.11 -2.54 8.48
N ASP A 36 19.00 -2.91 9.11
CA ASP A 36 18.93 -4.06 10.03
C ASP A 36 19.13 -5.41 9.32
N PHE A 37 18.98 -5.43 7.99
CA PHE A 37 19.09 -6.61 7.13
C PHE A 37 20.22 -6.50 6.11
N ASN A 38 21.06 -5.46 6.18
CA ASN A 38 22.12 -5.15 5.20
C ASN A 38 21.59 -4.96 3.77
N ILE A 39 20.37 -4.44 3.62
CA ILE A 39 19.76 -4.14 2.33
C ILE A 39 20.14 -2.71 1.96
N GLU A 40 20.63 -2.49 0.74
CA GLU A 40 20.79 -1.15 0.19
C GLU A 40 19.44 -0.64 -0.31
N ALA A 41 19.08 0.60 0.04
CA ALA A 41 17.83 1.19 -0.44
C ALA A 41 17.94 1.45 -1.96
N TYR A 42 16.96 0.96 -2.72
CA TYR A 42 16.89 1.29 -4.14
C TYR A 42 16.70 2.80 -4.32
N LYS A 43 17.44 3.37 -5.27
CA LYS A 43 17.34 4.76 -5.67
C LYS A 43 17.06 4.81 -7.17
N SER A 44 15.99 5.49 -7.57
CA SER A 44 15.70 5.66 -8.99
C SER A 44 16.77 6.55 -9.64
N ASN A 45 17.07 6.27 -10.90
CA ASN A 45 17.89 7.16 -11.75
C ASN A 45 17.03 8.19 -12.48
N ILE A 46 15.72 8.21 -12.20
CA ILE A 46 14.73 9.09 -12.81
C ILE A 46 14.19 10.01 -11.70
N ASP A 47 14.03 11.27 -12.07
CA ASP A 47 13.36 12.33 -11.33
C ASP A 47 12.41 12.96 -12.36
N LYS A 48 11.15 12.52 -12.35
CA LYS A 48 10.17 12.76 -13.41
C LYS A 48 9.67 14.20 -13.39
N ASP A 49 9.49 14.79 -12.22
CA ASP A 49 8.99 16.14 -12.03
C ASP A 49 10.11 17.18 -11.86
N ASN A 50 11.37 16.74 -11.76
CA ASN A 50 12.60 17.53 -11.67
C ASN A 50 12.67 18.37 -10.39
N ASP A 51 12.18 17.83 -9.27
CA ASP A 51 12.21 18.49 -7.96
C ASP A 51 13.54 18.25 -7.19
N GLY A 52 14.41 17.38 -7.71
CA GLY A 52 15.69 17.02 -7.12
C GLY A 52 15.65 15.79 -6.21
N ILE A 53 14.50 15.12 -6.10
CA ILE A 53 14.28 13.85 -5.41
C ILE A 53 14.06 12.77 -6.49
N ASP A 54 14.65 11.59 -6.31
CA ASP A 54 14.40 10.50 -7.26
C ASP A 54 12.99 9.91 -7.07
N ASP A 55 12.38 9.42 -8.16
CA ASP A 55 10.97 8.98 -8.18
C ASP A 55 10.63 7.97 -7.09
N GLN A 56 11.54 7.03 -6.77
CA GLN A 56 11.29 6.02 -5.75
C GLN A 56 11.12 6.67 -4.37
N THR A 57 12.09 7.51 -4.01
CA THR A 57 12.08 8.27 -2.76
C THR A 57 10.86 9.18 -2.70
N ASP A 58 10.52 9.81 -3.82
CA ASP A 58 9.41 10.75 -3.87
C ASP A 58 8.04 10.06 -3.72
N ILE A 59 7.80 8.95 -4.43
CA ILE A 59 6.58 8.13 -4.27
C ILE A 59 6.39 7.71 -2.80
N LEU A 60 7.45 7.23 -2.14
CA LEU A 60 7.38 6.86 -0.73
C LEU A 60 7.07 8.06 0.16
N ASN A 61 7.70 9.21 -0.07
CA ASN A 61 7.46 10.43 0.69
C ASN A 61 6.03 10.92 0.51
N ASN A 62 5.51 10.90 -0.71
CA ASN A 62 4.18 11.35 -1.07
C ASN A 62 3.10 10.44 -0.50
N ALA A 63 3.31 9.11 -0.50
CA ALA A 63 2.44 8.16 0.20
C ALA A 63 2.35 8.50 1.70
N ASN A 64 3.49 8.75 2.34
CA ASN A 64 3.56 9.15 3.74
C ASN A 64 2.88 10.49 4.01
N ASN A 65 3.06 11.47 3.11
CA ASN A 65 2.45 12.79 3.23
C ASN A 65 0.93 12.72 3.09
N TYR A 66 0.42 11.93 2.14
CA TYR A 66 -1.01 11.71 1.99
C TYR A 66 -1.63 11.11 3.25
N VAL A 67 -1.08 10.02 3.80
CA VAL A 67 -1.67 9.38 5.00
C VAL A 67 -1.54 10.23 6.27
N LYS A 68 -0.57 11.15 6.36
CA LYS A 68 -0.47 12.14 7.45
C LYS A 68 -1.63 13.13 7.47
N THR A 69 -2.34 13.33 6.34
CA THR A 69 -3.57 14.11 6.32
C THR A 69 -4.73 13.43 7.05
N ASN A 70 -4.55 12.16 7.43
CA ASN A 70 -5.51 11.32 8.13
C ASN A 70 -6.86 11.18 7.39
N PRO A 71 -6.85 10.69 6.13
CA PRO A 71 -8.06 10.60 5.31
C PRO A 71 -9.06 9.60 5.89
N LYS A 72 -10.34 9.93 5.93
CA LYS A 72 -11.38 9.02 6.41
C LYS A 72 -11.82 8.07 5.30
N TYR A 73 -12.02 6.80 5.61
CA TYR A 73 -12.45 5.84 4.60
C TYR A 73 -13.85 6.17 4.08
N LYS A 74 -13.96 6.44 2.79
CA LYS A 74 -15.26 6.52 2.10
C LYS A 74 -15.08 6.34 0.59
N SER A 75 -15.77 5.34 0.05
CA SER A 75 -15.90 5.19 -1.40
C SER A 75 -16.90 6.23 -1.92
N LYS A 76 -16.40 7.25 -2.62
CA LYS A 76 -17.16 8.37 -3.18
C LYS A 76 -16.66 8.68 -4.59
N TYR A 77 -17.57 9.09 -5.48
CA TYR A 77 -17.23 9.61 -6.81
C TYR A 77 -16.92 11.11 -6.73
N TYR A 78 -15.89 11.56 -7.46
CA TYR A 78 -15.46 12.96 -7.52
C TYR A 78 -15.46 13.42 -8.98
N ASN A 79 -16.16 14.52 -9.28
CA ASN A 79 -16.19 15.09 -10.64
C ASN A 79 -14.81 15.59 -11.10
N THR A 80 -13.92 15.91 -10.16
CA THR A 80 -12.52 16.32 -10.36
C THR A 80 -11.57 15.13 -10.48
N GLY A 81 -12.06 13.90 -10.28
CA GLY A 81 -11.27 12.67 -10.19
C GLY A 81 -10.69 12.41 -8.80
N TYR A 82 -9.96 13.38 -8.25
CA TYR A 82 -9.29 13.27 -6.96
C TYR A 82 -10.17 13.74 -5.79
N PRO A 83 -10.08 13.09 -4.62
CA PRO A 83 -10.75 13.57 -3.42
C PRO A 83 -10.14 14.88 -2.90
N ASP A 84 -11.00 15.78 -2.45
CA ASP A 84 -10.68 17.10 -1.90
C ASP A 84 -11.37 17.37 -0.55
N ASP A 85 -11.99 16.34 0.04
CA ASP A 85 -12.95 16.46 1.14
C ASP A 85 -12.65 15.52 2.30
N GLU A 86 -11.37 15.41 2.70
CA GLU A 86 -10.85 14.54 3.79
C GLU A 86 -11.11 13.03 3.63
N TYR A 87 -11.81 12.58 2.60
CA TYR A 87 -12.09 11.15 2.38
C TYR A 87 -11.13 10.51 1.38
N GLY A 88 -10.99 9.19 1.46
CA GLY A 88 -10.25 8.41 0.47
C GLY A 88 -10.45 6.91 0.59
N VAL A 89 -9.82 6.18 -0.32
CA VAL A 89 -9.73 4.72 -0.34
C VAL A 89 -8.31 4.27 -0.67
N CYS A 90 -8.07 2.95 -0.75
CA CYS A 90 -6.74 2.38 -1.00
C CYS A 90 -6.05 2.89 -2.26
N THR A 91 -6.79 3.06 -3.36
CA THR A 91 -6.24 3.58 -4.62
C THR A 91 -5.83 5.04 -4.53
N ASP A 92 -6.42 5.82 -3.62
CA ASP A 92 -6.05 7.23 -3.45
C ASP A 92 -4.66 7.36 -2.82
N VAL A 93 -4.26 6.43 -1.93
CA VAL A 93 -2.88 6.38 -1.40
C VAL A 93 -1.87 6.28 -2.54
N VAL A 94 -2.11 5.34 -3.47
CA VAL A 94 -1.23 5.11 -4.63
C VAL A 94 -1.31 6.28 -5.62
N ALA A 95 -2.51 6.83 -5.85
CA ALA A 95 -2.70 7.91 -6.80
C ALA A 95 -2.04 9.21 -6.35
N PHE A 96 -2.13 9.59 -5.07
CA PHE A 96 -1.39 10.75 -4.56
C PHE A 96 0.12 10.51 -4.47
N ALA A 97 0.54 9.29 -4.11
CA ALA A 97 1.96 8.93 -4.10
C ALA A 97 2.62 9.14 -5.46
N LEU A 98 1.98 8.67 -6.53
CA LEU A 98 2.49 8.80 -7.89
C LEU A 98 2.29 10.19 -8.49
N LYS A 99 1.15 10.83 -8.22
CA LYS A 99 0.81 12.13 -8.81
C LYS A 99 1.82 13.21 -8.45
N ASP A 100 2.24 13.24 -7.20
CA ASP A 100 3.17 14.25 -6.72
C ASP A 100 4.63 13.93 -7.11
N ALA A 101 4.91 12.71 -7.60
CA ALA A 101 6.14 12.32 -8.30
C ALA A 101 6.06 12.49 -9.83
N GLY A 102 5.09 13.27 -10.32
CA GLY A 102 4.94 13.57 -11.75
C GLY A 102 4.17 12.53 -12.58
N TYR A 103 3.55 11.53 -11.95
CA TYR A 103 2.75 10.47 -12.60
C TYR A 103 1.26 10.60 -12.27
N ASP A 104 0.53 11.44 -13.02
CA ASP A 104 -0.92 11.57 -12.84
C ASP A 104 -1.67 10.33 -13.38
N LEU A 105 -1.99 9.39 -12.48
CA LEU A 105 -2.72 8.16 -12.81
C LEU A 105 -4.06 8.41 -13.49
N MET A 106 -4.76 9.51 -13.19
CA MET A 106 -6.03 9.84 -13.85
C MET A 106 -5.83 10.03 -15.36
N VAL A 107 -4.73 10.67 -15.76
CA VAL A 107 -4.36 10.89 -17.16
C VAL A 107 -3.81 9.61 -17.76
N LEU A 108 -2.82 9.01 -17.10
CA LEU A 108 -2.05 7.88 -17.63
C LEU A 108 -2.93 6.62 -17.83
N VAL A 109 -3.78 6.28 -16.84
CA VAL A 109 -4.69 5.13 -16.96
C VAL A 109 -5.72 5.37 -18.06
N ASN A 110 -6.24 6.58 -18.18
CA ASN A 110 -7.19 6.91 -19.25
C ASN A 110 -6.56 6.86 -20.65
N GLU A 111 -5.28 7.23 -20.78
CA GLU A 111 -4.54 7.06 -22.04
C GLU A 111 -4.29 5.58 -22.36
N ASP A 112 -3.89 4.78 -21.38
CA ASP A 112 -3.71 3.34 -21.57
C ASP A 112 -5.03 2.64 -21.94
N ILE A 113 -6.14 2.97 -21.29
CA ILE A 113 -7.48 2.46 -21.62
C ILE A 113 -7.87 2.79 -23.07
N LYS A 114 -7.58 4.00 -23.55
CA LYS A 114 -7.91 4.39 -24.93
C LYS A 114 -7.13 3.55 -25.95
N ASN A 115 -5.88 3.23 -25.65
CA ASN A 115 -5.00 2.46 -26.53
C ASN A 115 -5.25 0.94 -26.42
N ASN A 116 -5.68 0.47 -25.25
CA ASN A 116 -5.73 -0.95 -24.90
C ASN A 116 -7.12 -1.39 -24.39
N LYS A 117 -8.22 -0.78 -24.88
CA LYS A 117 -9.58 -0.95 -24.34
C LYS A 117 -10.01 -2.42 -24.12
N ALA A 118 -9.59 -3.33 -24.97
CA ALA A 118 -9.94 -4.76 -24.87
C ALA A 118 -9.34 -5.47 -23.64
N LEU A 119 -8.29 -4.93 -23.03
CA LEU A 119 -7.68 -5.47 -21.80
C LEU A 119 -8.45 -5.08 -20.53
N TYR A 120 -9.31 -4.07 -20.63
CA TYR A 120 -10.03 -3.51 -19.51
C TYR A 120 -11.48 -3.99 -19.48
N ASP A 121 -11.89 -4.53 -18.33
CA ASP A 121 -13.28 -4.87 -18.04
C ASP A 121 -14.07 -3.61 -17.66
N ILE A 122 -14.37 -2.74 -18.65
CA ILE A 122 -15.03 -1.44 -18.46
C ILE A 122 -16.13 -1.24 -19.52
N ASP A 123 -17.38 -1.08 -19.08
CA ASP A 123 -18.50 -0.78 -19.97
C ASP A 123 -18.45 0.65 -20.53
N ALA A 124 -18.23 1.62 -19.64
CA ALA A 124 -18.14 3.04 -19.96
C ALA A 124 -16.88 3.64 -19.35
N VAL A 125 -16.01 4.19 -20.21
CA VAL A 125 -14.77 4.85 -19.79
C VAL A 125 -15.12 6.16 -19.10
N ASP A 126 -14.59 6.34 -17.90
CA ASP A 126 -14.71 7.54 -17.09
C ASP A 126 -13.38 7.80 -16.39
N LYS A 127 -12.62 8.73 -16.97
CA LYS A 127 -11.30 9.13 -16.47
C LYS A 127 -11.32 9.51 -14.99
N ASN A 128 -12.42 10.04 -14.46
CA ASN A 128 -12.50 10.52 -13.07
C ASN A 128 -12.58 9.40 -12.04
N ILE A 129 -12.83 8.16 -12.46
CA ILE A 129 -13.00 7.03 -11.54
C ILE A 129 -12.24 5.78 -11.97
N ASP A 130 -11.85 5.66 -13.25
CA ASP A 130 -11.15 4.48 -13.75
C ASP A 130 -9.80 4.23 -13.07
N PHE A 131 -9.02 5.27 -12.78
CA PHE A 131 -7.76 5.14 -12.03
C PHE A 131 -7.97 4.82 -10.54
N ARG A 132 -9.21 4.91 -10.04
CA ARG A 132 -9.58 4.60 -8.65
C ARG A 132 -10.19 3.20 -8.52
N ARG A 133 -9.95 2.34 -9.51
CA ARG A 133 -10.37 0.92 -9.51
C ARG A 133 -9.15 0.03 -9.50
N VAL A 134 -9.02 -0.80 -8.46
CA VAL A 134 -7.90 -1.74 -8.31
C VAL A 134 -7.72 -2.62 -9.56
N LYS A 135 -8.81 -3.13 -10.14
CA LYS A 135 -8.74 -3.95 -11.36
C LYS A 135 -8.15 -3.22 -12.57
N ASN A 136 -8.41 -1.92 -12.70
CA ASN A 136 -7.88 -1.12 -13.80
C ASN A 136 -6.41 -0.78 -13.54
N LEU A 137 -6.07 -0.40 -12.29
CA LEU A 137 -4.68 -0.15 -11.90
C LEU A 137 -3.79 -1.37 -12.10
N LYS A 138 -4.31 -2.58 -11.83
CA LYS A 138 -3.58 -3.82 -12.10
C LYS A 138 -3.18 -3.94 -13.58
N VAL A 139 -4.13 -3.75 -14.49
CA VAL A 139 -3.86 -3.79 -15.95
C VAL A 139 -2.89 -2.68 -16.36
N TYR A 140 -3.07 -1.47 -15.83
CA TYR A 140 -2.19 -0.35 -16.12
C TYR A 140 -0.74 -0.64 -15.71
N PHE A 141 -0.51 -1.12 -14.48
CA PHE A 141 0.83 -1.44 -14.00
C PHE A 141 1.45 -2.64 -14.71
N ASP A 142 0.66 -3.66 -15.10
CA ASP A 142 1.14 -4.75 -15.96
C ASP A 142 1.72 -4.25 -17.30
N ASN A 143 1.14 -3.19 -17.86
CA ASN A 143 1.53 -2.65 -19.15
C ASN A 143 2.66 -1.62 -19.06
N ASN A 144 2.79 -0.91 -17.92
CA ASN A 144 3.56 0.33 -17.84
C ASN A 144 4.63 0.36 -16.73
N ALA A 145 4.72 -0.65 -15.87
CA ALA A 145 5.69 -0.72 -14.78
C ALA A 145 6.55 -1.99 -14.85
N ILE A 146 7.65 -2.03 -14.09
CA ILE A 146 8.49 -3.21 -13.97
C ILE A 146 7.82 -4.16 -12.96
N SER A 147 7.38 -5.33 -13.42
CA SER A 147 6.86 -6.36 -12.53
C SER A 147 8.02 -7.05 -11.79
N LEU A 148 7.87 -7.16 -10.48
CA LEU A 148 8.82 -7.80 -9.58
C LEU A 148 8.26 -9.11 -9.03
N THR A 149 9.09 -9.83 -8.25
CA THR A 149 8.68 -11.03 -7.52
C THR A 149 7.51 -10.73 -6.57
N THR A 150 6.60 -11.68 -6.44
CA THR A 150 5.55 -11.66 -5.41
C THR A 150 5.91 -12.54 -4.21
N ASP A 151 7.09 -13.16 -4.18
CA ASP A 151 7.57 -13.87 -3.00
C ASP A 151 8.04 -12.85 -1.95
N ILE A 152 7.28 -12.74 -0.86
CA ILE A 152 7.57 -11.82 0.23
C ILE A 152 8.84 -12.17 1.01
N ASN A 153 9.39 -13.37 0.81
CA ASN A 153 10.63 -13.81 1.45
C ASN A 153 11.88 -13.38 0.68
N GLU A 154 11.74 -12.92 -0.57
CA GLU A 154 12.82 -12.28 -1.34
C GLU A 154 12.99 -10.81 -0.89
N ILE A 155 13.28 -10.61 0.39
CA ILE A 155 13.15 -9.32 1.10
C ILE A 155 13.95 -8.17 0.47
N GLU A 156 15.02 -8.46 -0.27
CA GLU A 156 15.84 -7.48 -1.00
C GLU A 156 15.11 -6.88 -2.20
N GLU A 157 14.20 -7.63 -2.83
CA GLU A 157 13.44 -7.19 -4.01
C GLU A 157 12.29 -6.22 -3.66
N TRP A 158 11.87 -6.19 -2.40
CA TRP A 158 10.81 -5.32 -1.90
C TRP A 158 11.39 -4.05 -1.27
N GLN A 159 11.17 -2.90 -1.90
CA GLN A 159 11.73 -1.62 -1.51
C GLN A 159 10.63 -0.61 -1.21
N GLY A 160 10.91 0.32 -0.28
CA GLY A 160 9.97 1.38 0.05
C GLY A 160 9.68 2.24 -1.19
N GLY A 161 8.41 2.51 -1.48
CA GLY A 161 7.95 3.19 -2.69
C GLY A 161 7.40 2.25 -3.77
N ASP A 162 7.67 0.95 -3.70
CA ASP A 162 7.09 -0.02 -4.64
C ASP A 162 5.57 -0.10 -4.47
N ILE A 163 4.88 -0.61 -5.49
CA ILE A 163 3.42 -0.75 -5.50
C ILE A 163 3.06 -2.22 -5.33
N VAL A 164 2.21 -2.54 -4.35
CA VAL A 164 1.68 -3.88 -4.16
C VAL A 164 0.19 -3.92 -4.46
N VAL A 165 -0.21 -4.87 -5.31
CA VAL A 165 -1.60 -5.07 -5.72
C VAL A 165 -2.10 -6.41 -5.21
N PHE A 166 -3.25 -6.38 -4.55
CA PHE A 166 -4.00 -7.54 -4.13
C PHE A 166 -5.29 -7.67 -4.95
N LYS A 167 -5.98 -8.82 -4.87
CA LYS A 167 -7.23 -9.07 -5.63
C LYS A 167 -8.28 -7.95 -5.53
N LYS A 168 -8.40 -7.30 -4.37
CA LYS A 168 -9.38 -6.21 -4.12
C LYS A 168 -8.80 -5.01 -3.36
N HIS A 169 -7.48 -4.90 -3.30
CA HIS A 169 -6.80 -3.87 -2.51
C HIS A 169 -5.47 -3.48 -3.15
N ILE A 170 -4.93 -2.32 -2.79
CA ILE A 170 -3.64 -1.84 -3.28
C ILE A 170 -2.96 -0.99 -2.20
N GLY A 171 -1.65 -0.88 -2.24
CA GLY A 171 -0.89 0.00 -1.35
C GLY A 171 0.51 0.27 -1.88
N ILE A 172 1.24 1.10 -1.13
CA ILE A 172 2.65 1.41 -1.35
C ILE A 172 3.47 0.62 -0.31
N ILE A 173 4.58 0.02 -0.72
CA ILE A 173 5.50 -0.65 0.17
C ILE A 173 6.21 0.37 1.04
N SER A 174 6.24 0.13 2.35
CA SER A 174 6.93 0.95 3.33
C SER A 174 8.43 0.65 3.34
N ASP A 175 9.25 1.62 3.77
CA ASP A 175 10.65 1.42 4.14
C ASP A 175 10.83 0.75 5.51
N LYS A 176 9.73 0.47 6.21
CA LYS A 176 9.69 -0.24 7.49
C LYS A 176 9.48 -1.73 7.28
N ARG A 177 10.21 -2.53 8.05
CA ARG A 177 10.21 -3.99 7.97
C ARG A 177 9.85 -4.61 9.31
N ASN A 178 9.31 -5.82 9.28
CA ASN A 178 9.13 -6.63 10.47
C ASN A 178 10.43 -7.38 10.80
N ARG A 179 10.42 -8.18 11.89
CA ARG A 179 11.63 -8.89 12.35
C ARG A 179 12.21 -9.91 11.35
N LYS A 180 11.45 -10.30 10.31
CA LYS A 180 11.88 -11.21 9.25
C LYS A 180 12.40 -10.46 8.01
N GLY A 181 12.36 -9.12 8.02
CA GLY A 181 12.74 -8.31 6.86
C GLY A 181 11.59 -8.04 5.90
N ILE A 182 10.39 -8.55 6.16
CA ILE A 182 9.22 -8.34 5.31
C ILE A 182 8.70 -6.92 5.52
N CYS A 183 8.43 -6.21 4.43
CA CYS A 183 7.99 -4.81 4.48
C CYS A 183 6.58 -4.66 5.05
N PHE A 184 6.35 -3.55 5.72
CA PHE A 184 5.01 -3.04 6.01
C PHE A 184 4.41 -2.47 4.71
N VAL A 185 3.11 -2.24 4.71
CA VAL A 185 2.39 -1.60 3.60
C VAL A 185 1.76 -0.32 4.09
N ILE A 186 1.88 0.76 3.32
CA ILE A 186 1.13 2.02 3.48
C ILE A 186 -0.14 1.90 2.64
N HIS A 187 -1.30 1.81 3.29
CA HIS A 187 -2.58 1.63 2.63
C HIS A 187 -3.77 2.14 3.44
N HIS A 188 -4.92 2.28 2.78
CA HIS A 188 -6.16 2.72 3.40
C HIS A 188 -7.29 1.72 3.11
N ALA A 189 -7.58 0.84 4.07
CA ALA A 189 -8.41 -0.35 3.85
C ALA A 189 -9.89 -0.18 4.21
N ASN A 190 -10.21 0.43 5.36
CA ASN A 190 -11.57 0.48 5.87
C ASN A 190 -11.73 1.50 7.03
N PRO A 191 -12.98 1.84 7.46
CA PRO A 191 -13.23 2.83 8.51
C PRO A 191 -12.71 2.47 9.91
N TYR A 192 -12.35 1.21 10.17
CA TYR A 192 -11.91 0.71 11.47
C TYR A 192 -10.38 0.53 11.54
N GLN A 193 -9.67 0.84 10.47
CA GLN A 193 -8.21 0.81 10.41
C GLN A 193 -7.64 1.84 11.38
N ILE A 194 -6.66 1.43 12.20
CA ILE A 194 -6.05 2.30 13.22
C ILE A 194 -4.81 2.99 12.68
N TYR A 195 -4.01 2.26 11.89
CA TYR A 195 -2.75 2.73 11.34
C TYR A 195 -2.78 2.53 9.82
N TYR A 196 -2.29 3.51 9.05
CA TYR A 196 -2.17 3.34 7.59
C TYR A 196 -0.96 2.50 7.20
N GLU A 197 0.04 2.37 8.07
CA GLU A 197 1.23 1.55 7.86
C GLU A 197 1.15 0.29 8.71
N GLU A 198 0.80 -0.84 8.08
CA GLU A 198 0.50 -2.11 8.76
C GLU A 198 1.35 -3.28 8.23
N ASP A 199 1.60 -4.25 9.10
CA ASP A 199 2.29 -5.50 8.77
C ASP A 199 1.23 -6.50 8.29
N ILE A 200 1.02 -6.55 6.97
CA ILE A 200 -0.06 -7.34 6.37
C ILE A 200 0.42 -8.40 5.39
N LEU A 201 1.63 -8.30 4.84
CA LEU A 201 2.06 -9.17 3.73
C LEU A 201 2.02 -10.66 4.08
N GLU A 202 2.45 -11.05 5.28
CA GLU A 202 2.41 -12.45 5.73
C GLU A 202 0.99 -13.00 5.97
N HIS A 203 -0.01 -12.12 6.04
CA HIS A 203 -1.41 -12.47 6.32
C HIS A 203 -2.28 -12.40 5.06
N ARG A 204 -1.67 -12.28 3.88
CA ARG A 204 -2.36 -12.13 2.60
C ARG A 204 -1.91 -13.23 1.63
N ASP A 205 -2.89 -13.95 1.08
CA ASP A 205 -2.70 -14.99 0.05
C ASP A 205 -3.21 -14.52 -1.32
N ASP A 206 -3.50 -13.22 -1.45
CA ASP A 206 -4.17 -12.62 -2.59
C ASP A 206 -3.35 -11.52 -3.26
N ILE A 207 -2.02 -11.50 -3.05
CA ILE A 207 -1.08 -10.68 -3.83
C ILE A 207 -1.13 -11.15 -5.29
N ILE A 208 -1.36 -10.21 -6.20
CA ILE A 208 -1.46 -10.48 -7.64
C ILE A 208 -0.50 -9.63 -8.47
N GLY A 209 0.21 -8.69 -7.84
CA GLY A 209 1.24 -7.90 -8.51
C GLY A 209 2.09 -7.11 -7.52
N HIS A 210 3.34 -6.90 -7.91
CA HIS A 210 4.33 -6.09 -7.21
C HIS A 210 5.13 -5.35 -8.29
N TYR A 211 5.20 -4.03 -8.19
CA TYR A 211 5.69 -3.17 -9.27
C TYR A 211 6.63 -2.08 -8.79
N ARG A 212 7.52 -1.68 -9.70
CA ARG A 212 8.41 -0.53 -9.57
C ARG A 212 8.45 0.26 -10.88
#